data_AF-A0A382XPD8-F1
#
_entry.id   AF-A0A382XPD8-F1
#
_cell.length_a   1.000
_cell.length_b   1.000
_cell.length_c   1.000
_cell.angle_alpha   90.00
_cell.angle_beta   90.00
_cell.angle_gamma   90.00
#
_symmetry.space_group_name_H-M   'P 1'
#
loop_
_entity.id
_entity.type
_entity.pdbx_description
1 polymer ?
#
loop_
_entity_poly.entity_id
_entity_poly.type
_entity_poly.pdbx_seq_one_letter_code
_entity_poly.pdbx_strand_id
1 'polypeptide(L)'
;MYMKKNWNLQIDNVIWVEFWDEIPLSTISLKFIINNNNELLNSEIRLLPLQPKPNTDTTYKRKAGEDICTETNSQLMTLHTRQVNLLKLRHRALNLIFDYQELNPKEFNKNTKNIFNYPFSTKEANKILKKIKHNKNTEDHLSFISLLYVAQIHRGNISPYNEMNKSTGYSINYLKNLVKKARKDGYLTKPVNKGTSGGTLTKMCKEKLSSYSSTI
;
A
#
# COMPACT_ATOMS: atom_id res chain seq x y z
N MET A 1 -27.10 7.95 7.67
CA MET A 1 -26.55 8.48 6.40
C MET A 1 -25.43 7.55 5.95
N TYR A 2 -25.71 6.59 5.07
CA TYR A 2 -24.69 5.65 4.58
C TYR A 2 -23.72 6.42 3.67
N MET A 3 -22.44 6.49 4.02
CA MET A 3 -21.41 7.01 3.11
C MET A 3 -21.43 6.16 1.84
N LYS A 4 -21.84 6.74 0.70
CA LYS A 4 -21.77 6.07 -0.60
C LYS A 4 -20.32 5.69 -0.85
N LYS A 5 -20.06 4.39 -1.00
CA LYS A 5 -18.74 3.87 -1.40
C LYS A 5 -18.41 4.45 -2.78
N ASN A 6 -17.43 5.35 -2.84
CA ASN A 6 -17.00 6.03 -4.06
C ASN A 6 -15.72 5.41 -4.65
N TRP A 7 -15.43 4.16 -4.29
CA TRP A 7 -14.26 3.45 -4.78
C TRP A 7 -14.53 1.96 -4.97
N ASN A 8 -13.78 1.35 -5.87
CA ASN A 8 -13.78 -0.09 -6.09
C ASN A 8 -12.35 -0.61 -6.16
N LEU A 9 -12.16 -1.81 -5.62
CA LEU A 9 -10.87 -2.47 -5.54
C LEU A 9 -11.02 -3.84 -6.21
N GLN A 10 -10.29 -4.06 -7.29
CA GLN A 10 -10.19 -5.34 -7.96
C GLN A 10 -8.77 -5.88 -7.75
N ILE A 11 -8.67 -7.11 -7.22
CA ILE A 11 -7.41 -7.76 -6.89
C ILE A 11 -7.29 -9.03 -7.70
N ASP A 12 -6.42 -8.99 -8.70
CA ASP A 12 -5.96 -10.11 -9.52
C ASP A 12 -4.41 -10.07 -9.59
N ASN A 13 -3.81 -10.67 -10.63
CA ASN A 13 -2.37 -10.49 -10.94
C ASN A 13 -1.98 -9.02 -11.18
N VAL A 14 -2.97 -8.18 -11.48
CA VAL A 14 -2.90 -6.73 -11.57
C VAL A 14 -3.95 -6.17 -10.63
N ILE A 15 -3.59 -5.18 -9.83
CA ILE A 15 -4.51 -4.58 -8.86
C ILE A 15 -5.03 -3.27 -9.44
N TRP A 16 -6.35 -3.12 -9.50
CA TRP A 16 -6.98 -1.89 -9.92
C TRP A 16 -7.73 -1.23 -8.77
N VAL A 17 -7.56 0.08 -8.63
CA VAL A 17 -8.34 0.91 -7.71
C VAL A 17 -9.04 1.98 -8.52
N GLU A 18 -10.36 1.97 -8.48
CA GLU A 18 -11.20 2.93 -9.18
C GLU A 18 -11.82 3.89 -8.18
N PHE A 19 -11.90 5.16 -8.57
CA PHE A 19 -12.52 6.22 -7.81
C PHE A 19 -13.58 6.90 -8.67
N TRP A 20 -14.78 7.03 -8.12
CA TRP A 20 -15.86 7.83 -8.67
C TRP A 20 -15.89 9.19 -8.00
N ASP A 21 -16.48 10.15 -8.71
CA ASP A 21 -16.85 11.45 -8.17
C ASP A 21 -15.64 12.34 -7.77
N GLU A 22 -14.41 11.92 -8.08
CA GLU A 22 -13.19 12.75 -7.93
C GLU A 22 -13.08 13.83 -9.03
N ILE A 23 -13.61 13.50 -10.22
CA ILE A 23 -13.85 14.41 -11.33
C ILE A 23 -15.32 14.23 -11.73
N PRO A 24 -16.09 15.31 -11.99
CA PRO A 24 -17.45 15.21 -12.48
C PRO A 24 -17.55 14.30 -13.71
N LEU A 25 -18.52 13.39 -13.70
CA LEU A 25 -18.82 12.49 -14.83
C LEU A 25 -17.63 11.65 -15.31
N SER A 26 -16.69 11.33 -14.42
CA SER A 26 -15.52 10.52 -14.76
C SER A 26 -15.20 9.49 -13.68
N THR A 27 -14.48 8.44 -14.09
CA THR A 27 -13.90 7.46 -13.18
C THR A 27 -12.38 7.51 -13.32
N ILE A 28 -11.66 7.64 -12.20
CA ILE A 28 -10.20 7.55 -12.20
C ILE A 28 -9.80 6.14 -11.80
N SER A 29 -9.02 5.47 -12.64
CA SER A 29 -8.58 4.09 -12.42
C SER A 29 -7.05 4.05 -12.28
N LEU A 30 -6.57 3.51 -11.16
CA LEU A 30 -5.14 3.36 -10.86
C LEU A 30 -4.77 1.89 -10.92
N LYS A 31 -3.75 1.57 -11.71
CA LYS A 31 -3.20 0.23 -11.86
C LYS A 31 -1.95 0.06 -11.04
N PHE A 32 -1.92 -0.98 -10.24
CA PHE A 32 -0.75 -1.40 -9.50
C PHE A 32 -0.27 -2.77 -9.97
N ILE A 33 1.03 -2.88 -10.18
CA ILE A 33 1.72 -4.14 -10.48
C ILE A 33 2.71 -4.43 -9.35
N ILE A 34 3.00 -5.71 -9.15
CA ILE A 34 4.04 -6.14 -8.24
C ILE A 34 5.32 -6.36 -9.06
N ASN A 35 6.40 -5.66 -8.73
CA ASN A 35 7.68 -5.80 -9.43
C ASN A 35 8.48 -7.02 -8.94
N ASN A 36 9.63 -7.29 -9.55
CA ASN A 36 10.52 -8.40 -9.20
C ASN A 36 11.08 -8.34 -7.76
N ASN A 37 11.01 -7.18 -7.10
CA ASN A 37 11.42 -7.00 -5.70
C ASN A 37 10.28 -7.26 -4.71
N ASN A 38 9.11 -7.68 -5.20
CA ASN A 38 7.86 -7.81 -4.45
C ASN A 38 7.38 -6.46 -3.89
N GLU A 39 7.54 -5.38 -4.66
CA GLU A 39 7.04 -4.05 -4.33
C GLU A 39 5.83 -3.71 -5.19
N LEU A 40 4.85 -3.05 -4.59
CA LEU A 40 3.66 -2.57 -5.28
C LEU A 40 3.94 -1.21 -5.94
N LEU A 41 3.92 -1.16 -7.26
CA LEU A 41 4.17 0.05 -8.05
C LEU A 41 2.91 0.48 -8.78
N ASN A 42 2.58 1.78 -8.69
CA ASN A 42 1.60 2.36 -9.60
C ASN A 42 2.23 2.40 -11.01
N SER A 43 1.65 1.63 -11.92
CA SER A 43 2.10 1.48 -13.30
C SER A 43 1.31 2.32 -14.29
N GLU A 44 0.08 2.70 -13.95
CA GLU A 44 -0.83 3.35 -14.88
C GLU A 44 -1.92 4.13 -14.14
N ILE A 45 -2.27 5.30 -14.66
CA ILE A 45 -3.42 6.08 -14.23
C ILE A 45 -4.27 6.37 -15.46
N ARG A 46 -5.52 5.91 -15.44
CA ARG A 46 -6.50 6.18 -16.48
C ARG A 46 -7.54 7.14 -15.94
N LEU A 47 -7.91 8.11 -16.76
CA LEU A 47 -9.16 8.82 -16.61
C LEU A 47 -10.12 8.22 -17.64
N LEU A 48 -11.25 7.73 -17.17
CA LEU A 48 -12.28 7.08 -17.97
C LEU A 48 -13.57 7.92 -17.89
N PRO A 49 -14.45 7.82 -18.90
CA PRO A 49 -15.84 8.24 -18.76
C PRO A 49 -16.48 7.69 -17.49
N LEU A 50 -17.56 8.30 -16.97
CA LEU A 50 -18.22 7.78 -15.77
C LEU A 50 -18.64 6.33 -15.97
N GLN A 51 -17.96 5.43 -15.26
CA GLN A 51 -18.24 4.01 -15.34
C GLN A 51 -19.35 3.64 -14.36
N PRO A 52 -20.20 2.64 -14.67
CA PRO A 52 -21.22 2.17 -13.74
C PRO A 52 -20.56 1.66 -12.44
N LYS A 53 -21.21 1.94 -11.30
CA LYS A 53 -20.77 1.45 -9.99
C LYS A 53 -21.07 -0.06 -9.91
N PRO A 54 -20.20 -0.89 -9.33
CA PRO A 54 -20.41 -2.36 -9.28
C PRO A 54 -21.66 -2.81 -8.52
N ASN A 55 -22.31 -1.91 -7.77
CA ASN A 55 -23.53 -2.16 -7.02
C ASN A 55 -24.81 -1.69 -7.74
N THR A 56 -24.73 -1.24 -8.99
CA THR A 56 -25.93 -0.99 -9.80
C THR A 56 -26.42 -2.32 -10.38
N ASP A 57 -27.75 -2.52 -10.45
CA ASP A 57 -28.43 -3.69 -11.05
C ASP A 57 -28.21 -3.83 -12.57
N THR A 58 -27.01 -3.51 -13.04
CA THR A 58 -26.59 -3.62 -14.42
C THR A 58 -26.22 -5.06 -14.71
N THR A 59 -26.83 -5.64 -15.75
CA THR A 59 -26.59 -6.99 -16.27
C THR A 59 -25.18 -7.21 -16.84
N TYR A 60 -24.33 -6.19 -16.85
CA TYR A 60 -23.00 -6.22 -17.44
C TYR A 60 -21.90 -6.43 -16.39
N LYS A 61 -21.16 -7.54 -16.48
CA LYS A 61 -19.94 -7.77 -15.70
C LYS A 61 -18.79 -6.93 -16.28
N ARG A 62 -18.67 -5.67 -15.84
CA ARG A 62 -17.53 -4.80 -16.19
C ARG A 62 -16.23 -5.28 -15.53
N LYS A 63 -15.11 -5.24 -16.25
CA LYS A 63 -13.75 -5.40 -15.67
C LYS A 63 -13.12 -4.02 -15.41
N ALA A 64 -12.37 -3.88 -14.33
CA ALA A 64 -11.68 -2.63 -14.02
C ALA A 64 -10.65 -2.27 -15.10
N GLY A 65 -10.55 -0.97 -15.39
CA GLY A 65 -9.66 -0.45 -16.42
C GLY A 65 -10.18 -0.59 -17.86
N GLU A 66 -11.23 -1.36 -18.14
CA GLU A 66 -11.88 -1.36 -19.46
C GLU A 66 -12.78 -0.13 -19.62
N ASP A 67 -12.71 0.48 -20.81
CA ASP A 67 -13.52 1.65 -21.18
C ASP A 67 -14.81 1.21 -21.86
N ILE A 68 -15.94 1.68 -21.34
CA ILE A 68 -17.24 1.57 -22.00
C ILE A 68 -17.52 2.96 -22.60
N CYS A 69 -16.89 3.26 -23.73
CA CYS A 69 -17.03 4.57 -24.37
C CYS A 69 -18.34 4.66 -25.18
N THR A 70 -19.09 5.74 -24.95
CA THR A 70 -19.99 6.35 -25.93
C THR A 70 -19.34 7.63 -26.45
N GLU A 71 -19.57 8.01 -27.71
CA GLU A 71 -18.84 9.07 -28.46
C GLU A 71 -18.78 10.46 -27.77
N THR A 72 -19.63 10.72 -26.78
CA THR A 72 -19.77 12.00 -26.08
C THR A 72 -18.73 12.29 -24.99
N ASN A 73 -17.89 11.33 -24.60
CA ASN A 73 -17.10 11.42 -23.34
C ASN A 73 -15.67 11.98 -23.47
N SER A 74 -15.21 12.32 -24.69
CA SER A 74 -13.80 12.66 -24.94
C SER A 74 -13.40 14.09 -24.54
N GLN A 75 -14.33 15.06 -24.57
CA GLN A 75 -14.01 16.48 -24.35
C GLN A 75 -13.94 16.92 -22.87
N LEU A 76 -14.56 16.20 -21.94
CA LEU A 76 -14.56 16.57 -20.50
C LEU A 76 -13.21 16.29 -19.79
N MET A 77 -12.36 15.44 -20.37
CA MET A 77 -11.22 14.83 -19.67
C MET A 77 -10.00 15.75 -19.47
N THR A 78 -9.80 16.80 -20.27
CA THR A 78 -8.55 17.59 -20.28
C THR A 78 -8.53 18.78 -19.32
N LEU A 79 -9.67 19.37 -18.95
CA LEU A 79 -9.71 20.53 -18.03
C LEU A 79 -9.70 20.10 -16.56
N HIS A 80 -10.42 19.04 -16.21
CA HIS A 80 -10.59 18.59 -14.82
C HIS A 80 -9.42 17.74 -14.29
N THR A 81 -8.60 17.16 -15.16
CA THR A 81 -7.40 16.39 -14.76
C THR A 81 -6.42 17.22 -13.93
N ARG A 82 -6.31 18.53 -14.18
CA ARG A 82 -5.44 19.44 -13.43
C ARG A 82 -5.90 19.69 -11.99
N GLN A 83 -7.17 19.41 -11.68
CA GLN A 83 -7.74 19.60 -10.34
C GLN A 83 -7.46 18.41 -9.42
N VAL A 84 -7.01 17.28 -9.95
CA VAL A 84 -6.81 16.05 -9.17
C VAL A 84 -5.43 16.02 -8.55
N ASN A 85 -5.39 15.92 -7.22
CA ASN A 85 -4.15 15.61 -6.51
C ASN A 85 -3.82 14.11 -6.63
N LEU A 86 -3.13 13.75 -7.73
CA LEU A 86 -2.76 12.37 -8.04
C LEU A 86 -1.93 11.70 -6.93
N LEU A 87 -1.12 12.47 -6.20
CA LEU A 87 -0.32 11.95 -5.09
C LEU A 87 -1.22 11.50 -3.93
N LYS A 88 -2.20 12.32 -3.56
CA LYS A 88 -3.20 11.99 -2.53
C LYS A 88 -4.07 10.81 -2.97
N LEU A 89 -4.44 10.74 -4.25
CA LEU A 89 -5.24 9.66 -4.80
C LEU A 89 -4.47 8.32 -4.79
N ARG A 90 -3.19 8.35 -5.18
CA ARG A 90 -2.28 7.19 -5.08
C ARG A 90 -2.14 6.72 -3.62
N HIS A 91 -1.99 7.64 -2.68
CA HIS A 91 -1.90 7.34 -1.26
C HIS A 91 -3.17 6.64 -0.74
N ARG A 92 -4.35 7.16 -1.10
CA ARG A 92 -5.63 6.53 -0.75
C ARG A 92 -5.78 5.14 -1.39
N ALA A 93 -5.38 4.96 -2.65
CA ALA A 93 -5.41 3.66 -3.32
C ALA A 93 -4.52 2.64 -2.62
N LEU A 94 -3.28 3.00 -2.30
CA LEU A 94 -2.36 2.14 -1.56
C LEU A 94 -2.95 1.74 -0.21
N ASN A 95 -3.51 2.69 0.55
CA ASN A 95 -4.16 2.36 1.82
C ASN A 95 -5.31 1.36 1.65
N LEU A 96 -6.19 1.53 0.64
CA LEU A 96 -7.27 0.58 0.36
C LEU A 96 -6.75 -0.83 0.06
N ILE A 97 -5.66 -0.95 -0.70
CA ILE A 97 -5.03 -2.24 -1.03
C ILE A 97 -4.50 -2.91 0.24
N PHE A 98 -3.74 -2.17 1.04
CA PHE A 98 -3.15 -2.70 2.28
C PHE A 98 -4.21 -3.03 3.34
N ASP A 99 -5.26 -2.21 3.47
CA ASP A 99 -6.35 -2.48 4.40
C ASP A 99 -7.14 -3.73 3.99
N TYR A 100 -7.38 -3.92 2.69
CA TYR A 100 -7.97 -5.17 2.20
C TYR A 100 -7.08 -6.37 2.47
N GLN A 101 -5.75 -6.27 2.25
CA GLN A 101 -4.81 -7.35 2.55
C GLN A 101 -4.84 -7.73 4.03
N GLU A 102 -4.91 -6.75 4.93
CA GLU A 102 -4.98 -7.00 6.38
C GLU A 102 -6.31 -7.65 6.81
N LEU A 103 -7.42 -7.32 6.15
CA LEU A 103 -8.74 -7.88 6.44
C LEU A 103 -8.95 -9.26 5.81
N ASN A 104 -8.45 -9.49 4.59
CA ASN A 104 -8.69 -10.70 3.80
C ASN A 104 -7.38 -11.32 3.25
N PRO A 105 -6.41 -11.70 4.11
CA PRO A 105 -5.07 -12.09 3.68
C PRO A 105 -5.06 -13.36 2.80
N LYS A 106 -5.92 -14.34 3.09
CA LYS A 106 -6.00 -15.60 2.31
C LYS A 106 -6.44 -15.34 0.86
N GLU A 107 -7.48 -14.53 0.68
CA GLU A 107 -8.01 -14.18 -0.64
C GLU A 107 -7.02 -13.30 -1.40
N PHE A 108 -6.47 -12.28 -0.74
CA PHE A 108 -5.44 -11.42 -1.32
C PHE A 108 -4.23 -12.23 -1.83
N ASN A 109 -3.70 -13.14 -1.02
CA ASN A 109 -2.54 -13.96 -1.38
C ASN A 109 -2.86 -14.93 -2.51
N LYS A 110 -4.08 -15.51 -2.54
CA LYS A 110 -4.52 -16.35 -3.65
C LYS A 110 -4.54 -15.57 -4.96
N ASN A 111 -5.14 -14.38 -4.96
CA ASN A 111 -5.34 -13.60 -6.17
C ASN A 111 -4.04 -12.95 -6.68
N THR A 112 -3.13 -12.58 -5.77
CA THR A 112 -1.81 -12.01 -6.10
C THR A 112 -0.70 -13.05 -6.26
N LYS A 113 -1.05 -14.35 -6.27
CA LYS A 113 -0.11 -15.48 -6.36
C LYS A 113 0.99 -15.43 -5.30
N ASN A 114 0.69 -14.87 -4.14
CA ASN A 114 1.60 -14.73 -3.00
C ASN A 114 2.90 -13.95 -3.31
N ILE A 115 2.93 -13.17 -4.40
CA ILE A 115 4.11 -12.41 -4.81
C ILE A 115 4.34 -11.24 -3.83
N PHE A 116 3.25 -10.63 -3.36
CA PHE A 116 3.29 -9.55 -2.37
C PHE A 116 2.89 -10.05 -0.97
N ASN A 117 3.81 -10.74 -0.30
CA ASN A 117 3.56 -11.29 1.03
C ASN A 117 4.58 -10.78 2.05
N TYR A 118 4.06 -10.14 3.11
CA TYR A 118 4.83 -9.88 4.32
C TYR A 118 4.60 -11.03 5.31
N PRO A 119 5.64 -11.53 5.99
CA PRO A 119 5.48 -12.61 6.97
C PRO A 119 4.52 -12.26 8.12
N PHE A 120 4.37 -10.96 8.40
CA PHE A 120 3.44 -10.44 9.39
C PHE A 120 2.67 -9.24 8.84
N SER A 121 1.40 -9.13 9.19
CA SER A 121 0.64 -7.88 9.04
C SER A 121 1.20 -6.77 9.94
N THR A 122 0.89 -5.51 9.62
CA THR A 122 1.31 -4.38 10.47
C THR A 122 0.75 -4.48 11.89
N LYS A 123 -0.47 -5.01 12.03
CA LYS A 123 -1.14 -5.24 13.32
C LYS A 123 -0.43 -6.30 14.15
N GLU A 124 -0.04 -7.41 13.54
CA GLU A 124 0.72 -8.48 14.21
C GLU A 124 2.12 -8.00 14.60
N ALA A 125 2.82 -7.36 13.67
CA ALA A 125 4.14 -6.79 13.92
C ALA A 125 4.11 -5.79 15.09
N ASN A 126 3.10 -4.91 15.15
CA ASN A 126 2.93 -4.00 16.28
C ASN A 126 2.65 -4.71 17.61
N LYS A 127 1.86 -5.79 17.61
CA LYS A 127 1.62 -6.59 18.83
C LYS A 127 2.90 -7.25 19.31
N ILE A 128 3.68 -7.85 18.41
CA ILE A 128 4.96 -8.50 18.75
C ILE A 128 5.95 -7.46 19.26
N LEU A 129 6.09 -6.33 18.56
CA LEU A 129 6.98 -5.23 18.96
C LEU A 129 6.67 -4.71 20.38
N LYS A 130 5.38 -4.63 20.75
CA LYS A 130 4.97 -4.26 22.11
C LYS A 130 5.43 -5.28 23.16
N LYS A 131 5.41 -6.58 22.86
CA LYS A 131 5.91 -7.64 23.75
C LYS A 131 7.43 -7.56 23.92
N ILE A 132 8.16 -7.31 22.84
CA ILE A 132 9.63 -7.25 22.85
C ILE A 132 10.17 -5.83 23.08
N LYS A 133 9.34 -4.89 23.55
CA LYS A 133 9.68 -3.46 23.72
C LYS A 133 10.89 -3.23 24.63
N HIS A 134 11.12 -4.15 25.58
CA HIS A 134 12.26 -4.11 26.50
C HIS A 134 13.56 -4.61 25.87
N ASN A 135 13.48 -5.44 24.83
CA ASN A 135 14.62 -6.03 24.12
C ASN A 135 15.12 -5.08 23.03
N LYS A 136 15.56 -3.88 23.44
CA LYS A 136 15.96 -2.83 22.50
C LYS A 136 17.20 -3.24 21.70
N ASN A 137 17.19 -2.88 20.42
CA ASN A 137 18.30 -3.09 19.46
C ASN A 137 18.69 -4.56 19.21
N THR A 138 17.85 -5.54 19.58
CA THR A 138 18.04 -6.93 19.16
C THR A 138 17.66 -7.10 17.68
N GLU A 139 18.07 -8.23 17.09
CA GLU A 139 17.74 -8.58 15.71
C GLU A 139 16.23 -8.58 15.45
N ASP A 140 15.45 -9.17 16.37
CA ASP A 140 13.98 -9.21 16.26
C ASP A 140 13.41 -7.79 16.29
N HIS A 141 13.87 -6.97 17.23
CA HIS A 141 13.42 -5.59 17.35
C HIS A 141 13.73 -4.79 16.08
N LEU A 142 14.94 -4.90 15.53
CA LEU A 142 15.31 -4.22 14.28
C LEU A 142 14.54 -4.75 13.08
N SER A 143 14.25 -6.05 13.03
CA SER A 143 13.47 -6.68 11.96
C SER A 143 12.02 -6.18 11.93
N PHE A 144 11.35 -6.16 13.09
CA PHE A 144 9.98 -5.65 13.20
C PHE A 144 9.90 -4.15 12.95
N ILE A 145 10.88 -3.36 13.40
CA ILE A 145 10.96 -1.94 13.07
C ILE A 145 11.13 -1.72 11.56
N SER A 146 11.97 -2.53 10.91
CA SER A 146 12.20 -2.47 9.47
C SER A 146 10.92 -2.78 8.69
N LEU A 147 10.20 -3.84 9.08
CA LEU A 147 8.92 -4.22 8.50
C LEU A 147 7.90 -3.08 8.60
N LEU A 148 7.72 -2.52 9.80
CA LEU A 148 6.77 -1.44 10.02
C LEU A 148 7.14 -0.18 9.23
N TYR A 149 8.43 0.15 9.15
CA TYR A 149 8.93 1.29 8.37
C TYR A 149 8.64 1.14 6.88
N VAL A 150 8.99 -0.02 6.30
CA VAL A 150 8.74 -0.33 4.88
C VAL A 150 7.23 -0.35 4.59
N ALA A 151 6.42 -0.89 5.49
CA ALA A 151 4.96 -0.85 5.35
C ALA A 151 4.42 0.59 5.27
N GLN A 152 4.95 1.53 6.06
CA GLN A 152 4.54 2.94 5.96
C GLN A 152 4.98 3.57 4.63
N ILE A 153 6.18 3.26 4.13
CA ILE A 153 6.64 3.74 2.83
C ILE A 153 5.74 3.19 1.72
N HIS A 154 5.45 1.89 1.73
CA HIS A 154 4.65 1.26 0.68
C HIS A 154 3.18 1.69 0.72
N ARG A 155 2.65 2.04 1.90
CA ARG A 155 1.36 2.71 2.01
C ARG A 155 1.36 4.12 1.42
N GLY A 156 2.52 4.68 1.06
CA GLY A 156 2.68 6.00 0.47
C GLY A 156 2.72 7.14 1.48
N ASN A 157 2.97 6.86 2.76
CA ASN A 157 3.02 7.88 3.80
C ASN A 157 4.25 8.79 3.62
N ILE A 158 3.99 10.09 3.48
CA ILE A 158 5.04 11.12 3.33
C ILE A 158 5.88 11.25 4.62
N SER A 159 5.24 10.99 5.77
CA SER A 159 5.86 11.08 7.10
C SER A 159 5.81 9.71 7.81
N PRO A 160 6.57 8.69 7.37
CA PRO A 160 6.47 7.33 7.88
C PRO A 160 6.74 7.24 9.39
N TYR A 161 7.65 8.06 9.91
CA TYR A 161 7.96 8.11 11.34
C TYR A 161 6.79 8.61 12.21
N ASN A 162 5.92 9.47 11.68
CA ASN A 162 4.75 9.96 12.43
C ASN A 162 3.72 8.83 12.58
N GLU A 163 3.49 8.05 11.53
CA GLU A 163 2.58 6.89 11.58
C GLU A 163 3.15 5.75 12.44
N MET A 164 4.47 5.54 12.39
CA MET A 164 5.14 4.61 13.32
C MET A 164 5.05 5.09 14.77
N ASN A 165 5.20 6.39 15.04
CA ASN A 165 5.03 6.93 16.40
C ASN A 165 3.62 6.64 16.93
N LYS A 166 2.57 6.93 16.15
CA LYS A 166 1.18 6.65 16.53
C LYS A 166 0.93 5.16 16.82
N SER A 167 1.49 4.26 16.00
CA SER A 167 1.23 2.82 16.12
C SER A 167 2.07 2.11 17.19
N THR A 168 3.33 2.52 17.37
CA THR A 168 4.29 1.87 18.28
C THR A 168 4.40 2.57 19.64
N GLY A 169 4.07 3.86 19.72
CA GLY A 169 4.30 4.72 20.88
C GLY A 169 5.76 5.09 21.10
N TYR A 170 6.64 4.83 20.12
CA TYR A 170 8.04 5.26 20.17
C TYR A 170 8.21 6.70 19.67
N SER A 171 9.09 7.46 20.33
CA SER A 171 9.39 8.82 19.89
C SER A 171 9.99 8.83 18.47
N ILE A 172 9.68 9.88 17.71
CA ILE A 172 10.14 10.04 16.32
C ILE A 172 11.67 9.97 16.23
N ASN A 173 12.39 10.60 17.16
CA ASN A 173 13.85 10.58 17.18
C ASN A 173 14.40 9.17 17.42
N TYR A 174 13.78 8.40 18.32
CA TYR A 174 14.17 7.02 18.57
C TYR A 174 13.92 6.14 17.34
N LEU A 175 12.78 6.29 16.67
CA LEU A 175 12.46 5.59 15.43
C LEU A 175 13.46 5.90 14.31
N LYS A 176 13.84 7.18 14.13
CA LYS A 176 14.90 7.58 13.16
C LYS A 176 16.22 6.87 13.45
N ASN A 177 16.62 6.79 14.72
CA ASN A 177 17.84 6.12 15.13
C ASN A 177 17.78 4.60 14.89
N LEU A 178 16.65 3.97 15.19
CA LEU A 178 16.45 2.54 14.93
C LEU A 178 16.46 2.23 13.43
N VAL A 179 15.80 3.02 12.59
CA VAL A 179 15.83 2.84 11.13
C VAL A 179 17.23 3.07 10.57
N LYS A 180 17.97 4.05 11.09
CA LYS A 180 19.38 4.26 10.73
C LYS A 180 20.24 3.05 11.11
N LYS A 181 20.04 2.50 12.31
CA LYS A 181 20.73 1.30 12.78
C LYS A 181 20.36 0.06 11.96
N ALA A 182 19.07 -0.20 11.76
CA ALA A 182 18.59 -1.30 10.93
C ALA A 182 19.19 -1.27 9.51
N ARG A 183 19.35 -0.08 8.93
CA ARG A 183 20.03 0.07 7.63
C ARG A 183 21.53 -0.19 7.70
N LYS A 184 22.21 0.28 8.76
CA LYS A 184 23.64 0.00 8.98
C LYS A 184 23.89 -1.50 9.15
N ASP A 185 22.99 -2.16 9.88
CA ASP A 185 23.11 -3.56 10.27
C ASP A 185 22.53 -4.51 9.21
N GLY A 186 22.10 -4.00 8.04
CA GLY A 186 21.75 -4.81 6.89
C GLY A 186 20.30 -5.31 6.82
N TYR A 187 19.38 -4.82 7.67
CA TYR A 187 17.95 -5.18 7.64
C TYR A 187 17.15 -4.39 6.59
N LEU A 188 17.63 -3.20 6.22
CA LEU A 188 17.03 -2.34 5.21
C LEU A 188 18.03 -1.99 4.12
N THR A 189 17.57 -1.93 2.88
CA THR A 189 18.36 -1.37 1.78
C THR A 189 18.52 0.15 1.93
N LYS A 190 19.52 0.71 1.24
CA LYS A 190 19.69 2.15 1.15
C LYS A 190 18.55 2.75 0.31
N PRO A 191 18.05 3.95 0.65
CA PRO A 191 17.12 4.65 -0.24
C PRO A 191 17.82 4.95 -1.57
N VAL A 192 17.05 4.96 -2.66
CA VAL A 192 17.57 5.26 -4.00
C VAL A 192 18.20 6.66 -4.04
N ASN A 193 17.57 7.63 -3.36
CA ASN A 193 18.05 9.01 -3.28
C ASN A 193 18.43 9.41 -1.85
N LYS A 194 19.60 10.03 -1.69
CA LYS A 194 20.06 10.56 -0.40
C LYS A 194 19.07 11.60 0.13
N GLY A 195 18.73 11.53 1.41
CA GLY A 195 17.78 12.46 2.05
C GLY A 195 16.31 12.13 1.87
N THR A 196 15.97 11.09 1.09
CA THR A 196 14.57 10.63 0.93
C THR A 196 14.27 9.43 1.85
N SER A 197 13.04 9.38 2.35
CA SER A 197 12.51 8.17 2.98
C SER A 197 12.35 7.09 1.92
N GLY A 198 12.85 5.89 2.17
CA GLY A 198 12.82 4.80 1.20
C GLY A 198 13.63 3.58 1.62
N GLY A 199 13.71 2.63 0.72
CA GLY A 199 14.35 1.32 0.92
C GLY A 199 13.34 0.20 1.11
N THR A 200 13.86 -1.02 1.08
CA THR A 200 13.14 -2.29 1.13
C THR A 200 13.73 -3.19 2.21
N LEU A 201 12.97 -4.22 2.59
CA LEU A 201 13.50 -5.29 3.43
C LEU A 201 14.55 -6.07 2.66
N THR A 202 15.72 -6.26 3.26
CA THR A 202 16.76 -7.14 2.71
C THR A 202 16.35 -8.61 2.84
N LYS A 203 17.04 -9.49 2.11
CA LYS A 203 16.87 -10.94 2.23
C LYS A 203 17.00 -11.41 3.68
N MET A 204 18.04 -10.93 4.37
CA MET A 204 18.30 -11.23 5.78
C MET A 204 17.12 -10.85 6.69
N CYS A 205 16.54 -9.66 6.51
CA CYS A 205 15.38 -9.26 7.30
C CYS A 205 14.16 -10.13 7.03
N LYS A 206 13.91 -10.49 5.76
CA LYS A 206 12.81 -11.38 5.37
C LYS A 206 12.96 -12.77 6.00
N GLU A 207 14.16 -13.36 5.91
CA GLU A 207 14.49 -14.65 6.51
C GLU A 207 14.30 -14.63 8.04
N LYS A 208 14.76 -13.56 8.72
CA LYS A 208 14.57 -13.41 10.17
C LYS A 208 13.09 -13.36 10.55
N LEU A 209 12.29 -12.55 9.86
CA LEU A 209 10.84 -12.47 10.10
C LEU A 209 10.16 -13.82 9.84
N SER A 210 10.50 -14.52 8.76
CA SER A 210 9.96 -15.86 8.48
C SER A 210 10.33 -16.87 9.58
N SER A 211 11.56 -16.86 10.08
CA SER A 211 11.99 -17.75 11.17
C SER A 211 11.21 -17.50 12.47
N TYR A 212 10.91 -16.23 12.77
CA TYR A 212 10.13 -15.86 13.95
C TYR A 212 8.69 -16.40 13.85
N SER A 213 8.10 -16.41 12.64
CA SER A 213 6.76 -16.97 12.43
C SER A 213 6.69 -18.46 12.73
N SER A 214 7.78 -19.22 12.54
CA SER A 214 7.83 -20.65 12.83
C SER A 214 7.99 -20.96 14.32
N THR A 215 8.30 -19.96 15.14
CA THR A 215 8.50 -20.09 16.59
C THR A 215 7.30 -19.66 17.44
N ILE A 216 6.27 -19.07 16.81
CA ILE A 216 4.98 -18.72 17.43
C ILE A 216 4.00 -19.87 17.24
#